data_AF-A0A5B0CME9-F1
#
_entry.id   AF-A0A5B0CME9-F1
#
_cell.length_a   1.000
_cell.length_b   1.000
_cell.length_c   1.000
_cell.angle_alpha   90.00
_cell.angle_beta   90.00
_cell.angle_gamma   90.00
#
_symmetry.space_group_name_H-M   'P 1'
#
loop_
_entity.id
_entity.type
_entity.pdbx_description
1 polymer ?
#
loop_
_entity_poly.entity_id
_entity_poly.type
_entity_poly.pdbx_seq_one_letter_code
_entity_poly.pdbx_strand_id
1 'polypeptide(L)'
;MENKVMLLYGEVLPPFKHIEKILNKYGHYYLRDMNNKDFKEDNYYAVMIEEGHTGLAYREPRYAAPVVPVKKEYLSKFLNIFKALNGNMCLCKINHEHPIVWVRGVKYEGYCYYLDNGGKKVLFMTDYGDDKGQYFAMRELDWYKRIPKDKRWIQIDVNENTEKAFLRWLKDLIPTEK
;
A
#
# COMPACT_ATOMS: atom_id res chain seq x y z
N MET A 1 -9.19 1.52 20.38
CA MET A 1 -8.27 0.77 19.50
C MET A 1 -7.47 1.72 18.63
N GLU A 2 -6.14 1.63 18.59
CA GLU A 2 -5.31 2.44 17.67
C GLU A 2 -5.31 1.80 16.27
N ASN A 3 -5.45 2.61 15.22
CA ASN A 3 -5.47 2.14 13.84
C ASN A 3 -4.06 2.03 13.26
N LYS A 4 -3.80 0.95 12.52
CA LYS A 4 -2.56 0.74 11.76
C LYS A 4 -2.89 0.31 10.33
N VAL A 5 -2.06 0.69 9.38
CA VAL A 5 -2.17 0.21 7.99
C VAL A 5 -1.04 -0.77 7.72
N MET A 6 -1.37 -2.01 7.37
CA MET A 6 -0.40 -2.95 6.81
C MET A 6 -0.53 -2.91 5.30
N LEU A 7 0.48 -2.32 4.65
CA LEU A 7 0.54 -2.24 3.20
C LEU A 7 1.26 -3.46 2.65
N LEU A 8 0.55 -4.24 1.82
CA LEU A 8 1.13 -5.30 0.98
C LEU A 8 1.35 -4.73 -0.41
N TYR A 9 2.57 -4.81 -0.95
CA TYR A 9 2.87 -4.17 -2.23
C TYR A 9 3.87 -4.93 -3.09
N GLY A 10 3.81 -4.66 -4.39
CA GLY A 10 4.64 -5.30 -5.40
C GLY A 10 3.83 -5.86 -6.57
N GLU A 11 4.54 -6.52 -7.49
CA GLU A 11 3.92 -7.17 -8.64
C GLU A 11 3.12 -8.41 -8.24
N VAL A 12 3.64 -9.21 -7.31
CA VAL A 12 2.98 -10.42 -6.83
C VAL A 12 2.53 -10.16 -5.40
N LEU A 13 1.22 -10.24 -5.18
CA LEU A 13 0.62 -10.14 -3.86
C LEU A 13 0.04 -11.48 -3.42
N PRO A 14 -0.07 -11.71 -2.11
CA PRO A 14 -0.74 -12.90 -1.60
C PRO A 14 -2.17 -13.04 -2.18
N PRO A 15 -2.62 -14.26 -2.50
CA PRO A 15 -3.99 -14.50 -2.91
C PRO A 15 -4.98 -14.05 -1.83
N PHE A 16 -6.12 -13.49 -2.23
CA PHE A 16 -7.14 -13.00 -1.29
C PHE A 16 -7.57 -14.08 -0.29
N LYS A 17 -7.80 -15.31 -0.75
CA LYS A 17 -8.13 -16.46 0.11
C LYS A 17 -7.13 -16.68 1.27
N HIS A 18 -5.84 -16.40 1.06
CA HIS A 18 -4.83 -16.55 2.12
C HIS A 18 -4.92 -15.41 3.11
N ILE A 19 -5.08 -14.18 2.61
CA ILE A 19 -5.30 -12.99 3.45
C ILE A 19 -6.54 -13.23 4.32
N GLU A 20 -7.69 -13.55 3.73
CA GLU A 20 -8.95 -13.82 4.43
C GLU A 20 -8.83 -14.90 5.50
N LYS A 21 -8.16 -16.02 5.19
CA LYS A 21 -7.92 -17.09 6.17
C LYS A 21 -7.17 -16.57 7.41
N ILE A 22 -6.19 -15.68 7.21
CA ILE A 22 -5.44 -15.07 8.31
C ILE A 22 -6.33 -14.10 9.08
N LEU A 23 -7.08 -13.23 8.38
CA LEU A 23 -7.96 -12.25 9.02
C LEU A 23 -9.06 -12.93 9.85
N ASN A 24 -9.71 -13.97 9.31
CA ASN A 24 -10.72 -14.74 10.03
C ASN A 24 -10.16 -15.37 11.30
N LYS A 25 -8.93 -15.92 11.24
CA LYS A 25 -8.27 -16.50 12.42
C LYS A 25 -8.07 -15.47 13.53
N TYR A 26 -7.58 -14.27 13.21
CA TYR A 26 -7.37 -13.21 14.19
C TYR A 26 -8.70 -12.58 14.67
N GLY A 27 -9.69 -12.46 13.77
CA GLY A 27 -11.05 -12.07 14.13
C GLY A 27 -11.68 -13.03 15.15
N HIS A 28 -11.51 -14.35 14.97
CA HIS A 28 -11.97 -15.34 15.95
C HIS A 28 -11.25 -15.20 17.31
N TYR A 29 -9.95 -14.87 17.33
CA TYR A 29 -9.26 -14.60 18.59
C TYR A 29 -9.83 -13.38 19.29
N TYR A 30 -10.10 -12.30 18.55
CA TYR A 30 -10.73 -11.11 19.10
C TYR A 30 -12.13 -11.40 19.67
N LEU A 31 -13.00 -12.06 18.91
CA LEU A 31 -14.36 -12.41 19.34
C LEU A 31 -14.37 -13.31 20.58
N ARG A 32 -13.43 -14.26 20.66
CA ARG A 32 -13.27 -15.11 21.85
C ARG A 32 -12.86 -14.27 23.05
N ASP A 33 -11.90 -13.38 22.88
CA ASP A 33 -11.39 -12.55 23.97
C ASP A 33 -12.42 -11.53 24.46
N MET A 34 -13.29 -11.01 23.57
CA MET A 34 -14.42 -10.14 23.92
C MET A 34 -15.42 -10.77 24.91
N ASN A 35 -15.53 -12.09 24.93
CA ASN A 35 -16.41 -12.81 25.85
C ASN A 35 -15.82 -12.95 27.27
N ASN A 36 -14.56 -12.52 27.48
CA ASN A 36 -13.91 -12.56 28.79
C ASN A 36 -14.19 -11.27 29.58
N LYS A 37 -14.38 -11.40 30.90
CA LYS A 37 -14.67 -10.26 31.80
C LYS A 37 -13.54 -9.22 31.86
N ASP A 38 -12.30 -9.62 31.60
CA ASP A 38 -11.11 -8.75 31.65
C ASP A 38 -10.76 -8.15 30.28
N PHE A 39 -11.66 -8.24 29.30
CA PHE A 39 -11.45 -7.68 27.97
C PHE A 39 -11.21 -6.16 28.02
N LYS A 40 -10.16 -5.71 27.33
CA LYS A 40 -9.87 -4.28 27.14
C LYS A 40 -9.52 -4.05 25.68
N GLU A 41 -10.36 -3.28 24.99
CA GLU A 41 -10.19 -2.99 23.57
C GLU A 41 -8.88 -2.24 23.27
N ASP A 42 -8.36 -1.45 24.22
CA ASP A 42 -7.09 -0.75 24.10
C ASP A 42 -5.86 -1.65 24.05
N ASN A 43 -6.02 -2.95 24.34
CA ASN A 43 -4.97 -3.95 24.14
C ASN A 43 -4.85 -4.39 22.67
N TYR A 44 -5.62 -3.80 21.76
CA TYR A 44 -5.67 -4.15 20.34
C TYR A 44 -5.28 -2.98 19.44
N TYR A 45 -4.77 -3.34 18.26
CA TYR A 45 -4.70 -2.50 17.08
C TYR A 45 -5.80 -2.90 16.11
N ALA A 46 -6.40 -1.92 15.42
CA ALA A 46 -7.23 -2.14 14.25
C ALA A 46 -6.31 -2.10 13.03
N VAL A 47 -5.96 -3.26 12.48
CA VAL A 47 -5.02 -3.36 11.37
C VAL A 47 -5.79 -3.43 10.06
N MET A 48 -5.73 -2.36 9.27
CA MET A 48 -6.26 -2.26 7.92
C MET A 48 -5.27 -2.85 6.92
N ILE A 49 -5.75 -3.66 5.96
CA ILE A 49 -4.90 -4.31 4.95
C ILE A 49 -5.07 -3.59 3.61
N GLU A 50 -4.08 -2.79 3.25
CA GLU A 50 -4.01 -2.04 1.99
C GLU A 50 -3.13 -2.77 0.96
N GLU A 51 -3.38 -2.54 -0.32
CA GLU A 51 -2.64 -3.18 -1.42
C GLU A 51 -2.08 -2.17 -2.43
N GLY A 52 -0.75 -2.13 -2.56
CA GLY A 52 -0.03 -1.41 -3.61
C GLY A 52 0.38 -2.35 -4.75
N HIS A 53 -0.59 -2.84 -5.52
CA HIS A 53 -0.33 -3.77 -6.61
C HIS A 53 0.27 -3.05 -7.83
N THR A 54 1.53 -3.38 -8.16
CA THR A 54 2.28 -2.77 -9.27
C THR A 54 2.47 -3.71 -10.46
N GLY A 55 1.75 -4.83 -10.47
CA GLY A 55 1.83 -5.82 -11.53
C GLY A 55 1.11 -5.42 -12.81
N LEU A 56 1.50 -6.07 -13.91
CA LEU A 56 0.89 -5.83 -15.22
C LEU A 56 -0.42 -6.63 -15.41
N ALA A 57 -0.55 -7.76 -14.71
CA ALA A 57 -1.77 -8.54 -14.70
C ALA A 57 -2.87 -7.78 -13.94
N TYR A 58 -4.12 -7.88 -14.39
CA TYR A 58 -5.23 -7.31 -13.64
C TYR A 58 -5.35 -8.01 -12.28
N ARG A 59 -5.46 -7.21 -11.21
CA ARG A 59 -5.83 -7.67 -9.88
C ARG A 59 -7.17 -7.03 -9.55
N GLU A 60 -8.17 -7.88 -9.34
CA GLU A 60 -9.51 -7.43 -8.98
C GLU A 60 -9.45 -6.62 -7.67
N PRO A 61 -9.97 -5.39 -7.66
CA PRO A 61 -9.95 -4.57 -6.46
C PRO A 61 -10.94 -5.14 -5.44
N ARG A 62 -10.58 -5.03 -4.16
CA ARG A 62 -11.55 -5.26 -3.08
C ARG A 62 -12.44 -4.03 -2.94
N TYR A 63 -13.72 -4.26 -2.66
CA TYR A 63 -14.68 -3.19 -2.38
C TYR A 63 -14.24 -2.33 -1.18
N ALA A 64 -13.59 -2.94 -0.19
CA ALA A 64 -13.03 -2.24 0.96
C ALA A 64 -11.75 -2.92 1.45
N ALA A 65 -10.82 -2.12 1.98
CA ALA A 65 -9.65 -2.62 2.70
C ALA A 65 -10.14 -3.31 4.00
N PRO A 66 -9.90 -4.62 4.18
CA PRO A 66 -10.39 -5.31 5.36
C PRO A 66 -9.61 -4.83 6.60
N VAL A 67 -10.30 -4.79 7.73
CA VAL A 67 -9.73 -4.40 9.03
C VAL A 67 -9.86 -5.58 9.99
N VAL A 68 -8.78 -5.93 10.67
CA VAL A 68 -8.78 -6.99 11.69
C VAL A 68 -8.21 -6.48 13.01
N PRO A 69 -8.87 -6.75 14.14
CA PRO A 69 -8.28 -6.50 15.45
C PRO A 69 -7.12 -7.46 15.72
N VAL A 70 -5.97 -6.91 16.10
CA VAL A 70 -4.78 -7.69 16.47
C VAL A 70 -4.30 -7.21 17.83
N LYS A 71 -4.21 -8.13 18.80
CA LYS A 71 -3.69 -7.80 20.13
C LYS A 71 -2.27 -7.27 20.01
N LYS A 72 -1.94 -6.21 20.74
CA LYS A 72 -0.65 -5.49 20.65
C LYS A 72 0.55 -6.44 20.79
N GLU A 73 0.49 -7.38 21.74
CA GLU A 73 1.54 -8.40 21.96
C GLU A 73 1.74 -9.38 20.80
N TYR A 74 0.72 -9.57 19.95
CA TYR A 74 0.78 -10.47 18.78
C TYR A 74 1.05 -9.75 17.46
N LEU A 75 1.22 -8.43 17.46
CA LEU A 75 1.43 -7.66 16.23
C LEU A 75 2.64 -8.17 15.44
N SER A 76 3.79 -8.35 16.09
CA SER A 76 5.01 -8.84 15.42
C SER A 76 4.79 -10.21 14.76
N LYS A 77 4.11 -11.12 15.47
CA LYS A 77 3.77 -12.46 14.93
C LYS A 77 2.81 -12.36 13.75
N PHE A 78 1.79 -11.50 13.83
CA PHE A 78 0.85 -11.25 12.74
C PHE A 78 1.58 -10.75 11.48
N LEU A 79 2.43 -9.73 11.62
CA LEU A 79 3.20 -9.16 10.51
C LEU A 79 4.15 -10.18 9.87
N ASN A 80 4.78 -11.03 10.67
CA ASN A 80 5.70 -12.06 10.15
C ASN A 80 5.00 -13.13 9.30
N ILE A 81 3.70 -13.39 9.52
CA ILE A 81 2.91 -14.27 8.64
C ILE A 81 2.88 -13.71 7.22
N PHE A 82 2.64 -12.40 7.06
CA PHE A 82 2.56 -11.76 5.75
C PHE A 82 3.94 -11.61 5.08
N LYS A 83 5.00 -11.37 5.85
CA LYS A 83 6.38 -11.39 5.31
C LYS A 83 6.73 -12.74 4.68
N ALA A 84 6.21 -13.83 5.23
CA ALA A 84 6.43 -15.17 4.69
C ALA A 84 5.63 -15.46 3.39
N LEU A 85 4.70 -14.58 2.98
CA LEU A 85 3.86 -14.78 1.80
C LEU A 85 4.46 -14.19 0.49
N ASN A 86 5.79 -14.09 0.39
CA ASN A 86 6.53 -13.65 -0.83
C ASN A 86 6.09 -12.29 -1.43
N GLY A 87 5.60 -11.36 -0.61
CA GLY A 87 5.30 -9.97 -1.01
C GLY A 87 6.06 -8.97 -0.17
N ASN A 88 6.25 -7.74 -0.67
CA ASN A 88 6.74 -6.67 0.17
C ASN A 88 5.64 -6.26 1.16
N MET A 89 6.04 -5.97 2.40
CA MET A 89 5.12 -5.53 3.43
C MET A 89 5.77 -4.44 4.28
N CYS A 90 5.01 -3.41 4.60
CA CYS A 90 5.39 -2.43 5.61
C CYS A 90 4.18 -2.03 6.47
N LEU A 91 4.49 -1.56 7.67
CA LEU A 91 3.52 -0.95 8.55
C LEU A 91 3.53 0.57 8.32
N CYS A 92 2.36 1.14 8.14
CA CYS A 92 2.12 2.52 7.79
C CYS A 92 1.17 3.17 8.79
N LYS A 93 1.23 4.51 8.84
CA LYS A 93 0.20 5.35 9.44
C LYS A 93 -1.02 5.41 8.51
N ILE A 94 -2.16 5.82 9.04
CA ILE A 94 -3.37 6.08 8.22
C ILE A 94 -3.13 7.20 7.22
N ASN A 95 -2.37 8.21 7.64
CA ASN A 95 -2.08 9.39 6.84
C ASN A 95 -1.36 8.96 5.56
N HIS A 96 -1.83 9.51 4.44
CA HIS A 96 -1.28 9.28 3.10
C HIS A 96 -1.40 10.55 2.26
N GLU A 97 -0.66 10.61 1.17
CA GLU A 97 -0.71 11.71 0.20
C GLU A 97 -1.00 11.17 -1.20
N HIS A 98 -1.65 11.99 -2.02
CA HIS A 98 -1.92 11.73 -3.43
C HIS A 98 -1.22 12.78 -4.29
N PRO A 99 0.10 12.68 -4.52
CA PRO A 99 0.80 13.64 -5.37
C PRO A 99 0.28 13.58 -6.80
N ILE A 100 0.01 14.76 -7.37
CA ILE A 100 -0.44 14.90 -8.75
C ILE A 100 0.55 15.79 -9.49
N VAL A 101 1.10 15.30 -10.60
CA VAL A 101 2.07 16.06 -11.40
C VAL A 101 1.81 15.93 -12.89
N TRP A 102 2.23 16.95 -13.63
CA TRP A 102 2.13 16.95 -15.09
C TRP A 102 3.50 16.68 -15.71
N VAL A 103 3.58 15.70 -16.60
CA VAL A 103 4.78 15.42 -17.39
C VAL A 103 4.38 15.32 -18.87
N ARG A 104 4.88 16.26 -19.68
CA ARG A 104 4.63 16.33 -21.14
C ARG A 104 3.14 16.27 -21.51
N GLY A 105 2.32 17.04 -20.80
CA GLY A 105 0.88 17.13 -21.07
C GLY A 105 0.05 15.95 -20.56
N VAL A 106 0.66 14.97 -19.89
CA VAL A 106 -0.04 13.87 -19.22
C VAL A 106 -0.04 14.13 -17.71
N LYS A 107 -1.21 14.00 -17.09
CA LYS A 107 -1.39 14.07 -15.64
C LYS A 107 -1.07 12.70 -15.05
N TYR A 108 -0.26 12.66 -14.01
CA TYR A 108 0.07 11.44 -13.27
C TYR A 108 -0.35 11.59 -11.82
N GLU A 109 -0.89 10.52 -11.25
CA GLU A 109 -1.26 10.41 -9.85
C GLU A 109 -0.42 9.32 -9.18
N GLY A 110 0.09 9.65 -8.01
CA GLY A 110 0.78 8.72 -7.16
C GLY A 110 0.03 8.54 -5.85
N TYR A 111 0.40 7.49 -5.12
CA TYR A 111 -0.13 7.22 -3.79
C TYR A 111 1.03 7.02 -2.83
N CYS A 112 1.04 7.75 -1.72
CA CYS A 112 2.15 7.81 -0.80
C CYS A 112 1.73 7.44 0.62
N TYR A 113 2.33 6.41 1.20
CA TYR A 113 2.06 5.98 2.57
C TYR A 113 3.22 6.35 3.50
N TYR A 114 2.89 6.88 4.68
CA TYR A 114 3.87 7.17 5.73
C TYR A 114 4.21 5.90 6.49
N LEU A 115 5.49 5.54 6.57
CA LEU A 115 5.90 4.37 7.36
C LEU A 115 5.71 4.64 8.87
N ASP A 116 5.30 3.63 9.61
CA ASP A 116 5.02 3.73 11.05
C ASP A 116 6.29 4.06 11.87
N ASN A 117 7.47 3.75 11.33
CA ASN A 117 8.76 4.10 11.94
C ASN A 117 9.08 5.61 11.92
N GLY A 118 8.27 6.42 11.23
CA GLY A 118 8.38 7.88 11.21
C GLY A 118 9.52 8.47 10.37
N GLY A 119 10.37 7.66 9.75
CA GLY A 119 11.55 8.15 9.02
C GLY A 119 11.38 8.24 7.51
N LYS A 120 10.45 7.46 6.94
CA LYS A 120 10.30 7.32 5.49
C LYS A 120 8.84 7.30 5.06
N LYS A 121 8.61 7.54 3.77
CA LYS A 121 7.35 7.26 3.07
C LYS A 121 7.63 6.31 1.91
N VAL A 122 6.62 5.57 1.48
CA VAL A 122 6.65 4.75 0.27
C VAL A 122 5.67 5.30 -0.75
N LEU A 123 6.14 5.52 -1.98
CA LEU A 123 5.42 6.19 -3.05
C LEU A 123 5.26 5.25 -4.25
N PHE A 124 4.04 5.22 -4.80
CA PHE A 124 3.64 4.42 -5.96
C PHE A 124 3.15 5.33 -7.10
N MET A 125 3.28 4.86 -8.34
CA MET A 125 2.53 5.38 -9.48
C MET A 125 1.24 4.57 -9.61
N THR A 126 0.06 5.19 -9.58
CA THR A 126 -1.22 4.47 -9.63
C THR A 126 -1.90 4.65 -10.97
N ASP A 127 -2.12 5.91 -11.35
CA ASP A 127 -2.96 6.28 -12.48
C ASP A 127 -2.33 7.42 -13.28
N TYR A 128 -2.77 7.52 -14.53
CA TYR A 128 -2.50 8.67 -15.38
C TYR A 128 -3.80 9.14 -16.02
N GLY A 129 -3.81 10.38 -16.49
CA GLY A 129 -4.99 10.97 -17.09
C GLY A 129 -4.68 12.06 -18.09
N ASP A 130 -5.74 12.48 -18.75
CA ASP A 130 -5.72 13.57 -19.71
C ASP A 130 -6.30 14.87 -19.12
N ASP A 131 -6.28 15.92 -19.93
CA ASP A 131 -6.86 17.23 -19.63
C ASP A 131 -8.40 17.23 -19.57
N LYS A 132 -9.04 16.14 -19.98
CA LYS A 132 -10.49 15.94 -19.94
C LYS A 132 -10.95 15.22 -18.66
N GLY A 133 -10.01 14.87 -17.78
CA GLY A 133 -10.29 14.20 -16.51
C GLY A 133 -10.56 12.71 -16.64
N GLN A 134 -10.17 12.08 -17.75
CA GLN A 134 -10.17 10.62 -17.86
C GLN A 134 -8.97 10.06 -17.11
N TYR A 135 -9.17 8.94 -16.40
CA TYR A 135 -8.12 8.25 -15.66
C TYR A 135 -7.96 6.82 -16.18
N PHE A 136 -6.71 6.40 -16.28
CA PHE A 136 -6.26 5.13 -16.82
C PHE A 136 -5.20 4.52 -15.91
N ALA A 137 -5.13 3.20 -15.88
CA ALA A 137 -4.17 2.51 -15.02
C ALA A 137 -2.77 2.56 -15.63
N MET A 138 -1.74 2.84 -14.81
CA MET A 138 -0.33 2.92 -15.28
C MET A 138 0.15 1.69 -16.07
N ARG A 139 -0.40 0.50 -15.76
CA ARG A 139 -0.10 -0.77 -16.46
C ARG A 139 -0.40 -0.73 -17.97
N GLU A 140 -1.21 0.20 -18.43
CA GLU A 140 -1.55 0.36 -19.85
C GLU A 140 -0.41 1.04 -20.64
N LEU A 141 0.45 1.82 -19.98
CA LEU A 141 1.55 2.55 -20.60
C LEU A 141 2.74 1.64 -20.95
N ASP A 142 3.21 1.74 -22.19
CA ASP A 142 4.31 0.89 -22.67
C ASP A 142 5.65 1.12 -21.98
N TRP A 143 5.94 2.37 -21.59
CA TRP A 143 7.16 2.65 -20.83
C TRP A 143 7.08 2.05 -19.42
N TYR A 144 5.91 2.08 -18.77
CA TYR A 144 5.72 1.50 -17.44
C TYR A 144 5.92 -0.02 -17.46
N LYS A 145 5.42 -0.70 -18.50
CA LYS A 145 5.63 -2.15 -18.70
C LYS A 145 7.10 -2.54 -18.75
N ARG A 146 7.99 -1.64 -19.20
CA ARG A 146 9.44 -1.86 -19.31
C ARG A 146 10.20 -1.58 -18.01
N ILE A 147 9.56 -0.97 -17.01
CA ILE A 147 10.19 -0.66 -15.73
C ILE A 147 10.43 -1.96 -14.94
N PRO A 148 11.66 -2.17 -14.42
CA PRO A 148 11.95 -3.26 -13.50
C PRO A 148 11.01 -3.23 -12.29
N LYS A 149 10.60 -4.41 -11.83
CA LYS A 149 9.54 -4.54 -10.82
C LYS A 149 9.83 -3.74 -9.54
N ASP A 150 11.06 -3.78 -9.06
CA ASP A 150 11.59 -3.07 -7.89
C ASP A 150 11.70 -1.54 -8.07
N LYS A 151 11.48 -1.03 -9.28
CA LYS A 151 11.49 0.40 -9.63
C LYS A 151 10.09 0.98 -9.83
N ARG A 152 9.02 0.21 -9.58
CA ARG A 152 7.62 0.67 -9.67
C ARG A 152 7.10 1.32 -8.39
N TRP A 153 7.95 1.40 -7.37
CA TRP A 153 7.76 2.18 -6.15
C TRP A 153 9.11 2.72 -5.70
N ILE A 154 9.09 3.76 -4.86
CA ILE A 154 10.29 4.29 -4.20
C ILE A 154 10.02 4.56 -2.73
N GLN A 155 11.09 4.59 -1.93
CA GLN A 155 11.03 5.13 -0.58
C GLN A 155 11.71 6.50 -0.56
N ILE A 156 11.05 7.46 0.07
CA ILE A 156 11.52 8.84 0.19
C ILE A 156 11.61 9.25 1.66
N ASP A 157 12.35 10.32 1.95
CA ASP A 157 12.40 10.85 3.32
C ASP A 157 11.04 11.39 3.75
N VAL A 158 10.72 11.27 5.05
CA VAL A 158 9.45 11.81 5.58
C VAL A 158 9.33 13.32 5.38
N ASN A 159 10.46 14.04 5.35
CA ASN A 159 10.49 15.48 5.17
C ASN A 159 10.61 15.90 3.70
N GLU A 160 10.79 14.95 2.79
CA GLU A 160 10.86 15.25 1.36
C GLU A 160 9.47 15.65 0.84
N ASN A 161 9.44 16.69 -0.01
CA ASN A 161 8.22 17.11 -0.67
C ASN A 161 7.80 16.03 -1.69
N THR A 162 6.66 15.39 -1.43
CA THR A 162 6.20 14.22 -2.15
C THR A 162 5.96 14.50 -3.64
N GLU A 163 5.35 15.64 -3.99
CA GLU A 163 5.12 16.02 -5.40
C GLU A 163 6.42 16.25 -6.17
N LYS A 164 7.40 16.94 -5.57
CA LYS A 164 8.72 17.16 -6.18
C LYS A 164 9.46 15.84 -6.38
N ALA A 165 9.43 14.95 -5.39
CA ALA A 165 10.02 13.63 -5.50
C ALA A 165 9.33 12.79 -6.60
N PHE A 166 8.00 12.85 -6.66
CA PHE A 166 7.20 12.16 -7.68
C PHE A 166 7.52 12.66 -9.10
N LEU A 167 7.57 13.98 -9.29
CA LEU A 167 7.93 14.60 -10.57
C LEU A 167 9.33 14.18 -11.02
N ARG A 168 10.31 14.21 -10.11
CA ARG A 168 11.68 13.79 -10.42
C ARG A 168 11.71 12.33 -10.85
N TRP A 169 11.09 11.46 -10.07
CA TRP A 169 11.03 10.03 -10.35
C TRP A 169 10.37 9.72 -11.71
N LEU A 170 9.26 10.37 -12.04
CA LEU A 170 8.61 10.22 -13.35
C LEU A 170 9.48 10.71 -14.50
N LYS A 171 10.17 11.85 -14.34
CA LYS A 171 11.10 12.36 -15.37
C LYS A 171 12.27 11.42 -15.63
N ASP A 172 12.76 10.74 -14.60
CA ASP A 172 13.87 9.78 -14.72
C ASP A 172 13.42 8.48 -15.42
N LEU A 173 12.15 8.11 -15.29
CA LEU A 173 11.59 6.88 -15.85
C LEU A 173 11.03 7.04 -17.27
N ILE A 174 10.39 8.18 -17.56
CA ILE A 174 9.74 8.43 -18.84
C ILE A 174 10.82 8.72 -19.90
N PRO A 175 10.97 7.86 -20.92
CA PRO A 175 12.00 8.05 -21.95
C PRO A 175 11.88 9.44 -22.58
N THR A 176 12.98 10.19 -22.70
CA THR A 176 13.04 11.32 -23.64
C THR A 176 12.96 10.75 -25.04
N GLU A 177 11.99 11.19 -25.83
CA GLU A 177 11.95 10.85 -27.26
C GLU A 177 13.31 11.20 -27.88
N LYS A 178 13.83 10.31 -28.73
CA LYS A 178 14.97 10.58 -29.60
C LYS A 178 14.46 11.08 -30.93
#